data_AF-W9KIQ7-F1
#
_entry.id   AF-W9KIQ7-F1
#
_cell.length_a   1.000
_cell.length_b   1.000
_cell.length_c   1.000
_cell.angle_alpha   90.00
_cell.angle_beta   90.00
_cell.angle_gamma   90.00
#
_symmetry.space_group_name_H-M   'P 1'
#
loop_
_entity.id
_entity.type
_entity.pdbx_description
1 polymer ?
#
loop_
_entity_poly.entity_id
_entity_poly.type
_entity_poly.pdbx_seq_one_letter_code
_entity_poly.pdbx_strand_id
1 'polypeptide(L)'
;MAESSTMPRPLSQLSFLAKLLVFVCLLLSTVAESMTLSDETLENIPSPGDDFDIKDGKLLAPILIPRVPGTEGQRRAQKHFVEFFKENLPEWKLEMQNSTSKTPVHGNKQIPFSNLIFRRDPPWAQNGDVSRLTLVAHYDSKYEPEGFIGAIDSAAPCAMLMHVARSIEDALTAKWDKMQKDGSAEDGLEETQGIQIIFLDGEEAFKHWTEEDSLYGARSLAEEWEYQFHGSTATYRTPLDSISLFVLLDLLGSADPTIPSYFLTTHWAYRAMAGLEKRMRQLNVLETKPRFPFLPDGNKTANRFTRSYIDDDHRPFMQRGVDILHLIPSPFPDVWHEITDDGEHLDLPTVRDWARITTAFVVDWMGIQDFMPKLAGTKAKRNGAAATTTSSRRTEL
;
A
#
# COMPACT_ATOMS: atom_id res chain seq x y z
N MET A 1 82.55 4.70 11.83
CA MET A 1 81.59 3.66 12.22
C MET A 1 80.26 4.35 12.50
N ALA A 2 79.21 3.90 11.82
CA ALA A 2 77.78 4.16 12.01
C ALA A 2 77.32 5.60 12.33
N GLU A 3 76.85 6.31 11.29
CA GLU A 3 75.93 7.43 11.44
C GLU A 3 74.55 7.08 10.85
N SER A 4 73.54 7.62 11.51
CA SER A 4 72.11 7.35 11.42
C SER A 4 71.44 8.06 10.23
N SER A 5 70.61 7.34 9.47
CA SER A 5 69.57 7.94 8.60
C SER A 5 68.20 7.37 8.93
N THR A 6 67.35 8.17 9.57
CA THR A 6 65.93 7.90 9.81
C THR A 6 65.11 8.37 8.59
N MET A 7 64.52 7.43 7.84
CA MET A 7 63.43 7.75 6.91
C MET A 7 62.08 7.72 7.64
N PRO A 8 61.16 8.68 7.39
CA PRO A 8 59.81 8.61 7.94
C PRO A 8 58.96 7.59 7.18
N ARG A 9 58.24 6.74 7.91
CA ARG A 9 57.21 5.83 7.36
C ARG A 9 55.99 6.63 6.92
N PRO A 10 55.34 6.29 5.79
CA PRO A 10 54.09 6.92 5.38
C PRO A 10 52.93 6.33 6.21
N LEU A 11 52.62 6.97 7.33
CA LEU A 11 51.41 6.74 8.10
C LEU A 11 50.48 7.93 7.88
N SER A 12 49.61 7.90 6.87
CA SER A 12 48.40 8.76 6.90
C SER A 12 47.31 8.47 5.87
N GLN A 13 47.58 7.87 4.70
CA GLN A 13 46.54 7.82 3.65
C GLN A 13 45.44 6.76 3.87
N LEU A 14 45.78 5.56 4.35
CA LEU A 14 44.76 4.54 4.66
C LEU A 14 43.85 4.94 5.84
N SER A 15 44.37 5.67 6.83
CA SER A 15 43.56 6.16 7.95
C SER A 15 42.58 7.25 7.51
N PHE A 16 42.92 8.04 6.49
CA PHE A 16 42.06 9.11 6.01
C PHE A 16 40.93 8.57 5.13
N LEU A 17 41.22 7.62 4.23
CA LEU A 17 40.18 6.92 3.46
C LEU A 17 39.26 6.11 4.36
N ALA A 18 39.77 5.39 5.36
CA ALA A 18 38.93 4.63 6.29
C ALA A 18 38.03 5.56 7.14
N LYS A 19 38.54 6.72 7.56
CA LYS A 19 37.74 7.72 8.29
C LYS A 19 36.74 8.43 7.39
N LEU A 20 37.08 8.70 6.12
CA LEU A 20 36.17 9.26 5.13
C LEU A 20 35.06 8.26 4.77
N LEU A 21 35.40 6.97 4.61
CA LEU A 21 34.42 5.91 4.37
C LEU A 21 33.50 5.72 5.56
N VAL A 22 34.03 5.74 6.80
CA VAL A 22 33.22 5.69 8.02
C VAL A 22 32.37 6.96 8.17
N PHE A 23 32.86 8.14 7.78
CA PHE A 23 32.10 9.40 7.82
C PHE A 23 31.03 9.48 6.73
N VAL A 24 31.29 8.95 5.53
CA VAL A 24 30.30 8.80 4.44
C VAL A 24 29.27 7.74 4.81
N CYS A 25 29.68 6.61 5.40
CA CYS A 25 28.74 5.62 5.95
C CYS A 25 27.93 6.19 7.12
N LEU A 26 28.52 7.02 7.98
CA LEU A 26 27.81 7.68 9.10
C LEU A 26 26.82 8.75 8.62
N LEU A 27 27.18 9.53 7.57
CA LEU A 27 26.29 10.50 6.93
C LEU A 27 25.17 9.81 6.13
N LEU A 28 25.44 8.67 5.48
CA LEU A 28 24.42 7.84 4.83
C LEU A 28 23.49 7.15 5.84
N SER A 29 23.99 6.80 7.02
CA SER A 29 23.17 6.19 8.08
C SER A 29 22.31 7.18 8.88
N THR A 30 22.34 8.48 8.55
CA THR A 30 21.44 9.48 9.15
C THR A 30 20.40 10.04 8.18
N VAL A 31 20.43 9.61 6.91
CA VAL A 31 19.48 10.05 5.86
C VAL A 31 18.42 8.99 5.57
N ALA A 32 18.64 7.74 5.97
CA ALA A 32 17.67 6.66 5.84
C ALA A 32 16.94 6.46 7.17
N GLU A 33 15.71 6.98 7.31
CA GLU A 33 14.67 6.44 8.23
C GLU A 33 13.37 7.27 8.32
N SER A 34 13.32 8.48 7.73
CA SER A 34 12.13 9.34 7.73
C SER A 34 11.67 9.57 6.30
N MET A 35 10.42 9.22 5.99
CA MET A 35 9.73 9.72 4.81
C MET A 35 9.86 11.25 4.76
N THR A 36 10.02 11.80 3.56
CA THR A 36 10.51 13.16 3.34
C THR A 36 9.43 14.20 3.05
N LEU A 37 8.17 13.76 2.94
CA LEU A 37 7.03 14.66 2.66
C LEU A 37 7.03 15.89 3.56
N SER A 38 6.80 17.06 2.97
CA SER A 38 6.57 18.29 3.74
C SER A 38 5.24 18.22 4.52
N ASP A 39 5.11 19.00 5.60
CA ASP A 39 3.84 19.11 6.33
C ASP A 39 2.72 19.66 5.41
N GLU A 40 3.06 20.59 4.51
CA GLU A 40 2.11 21.10 3.49
C GLU A 40 1.60 19.97 2.59
N THR A 41 2.47 19.06 2.16
CA THR A 41 2.04 17.89 1.37
C THR A 41 1.14 16.97 2.17
N LEU A 42 1.47 16.70 3.44
CA LEU A 42 0.65 15.86 4.33
C LEU A 42 -0.75 16.44 4.57
N GLU A 43 -0.85 17.76 4.75
CA GLU A 43 -2.12 18.48 4.84
C GLU A 43 -2.96 18.35 3.57
N ASN A 44 -2.30 18.27 2.41
CA ASN A 44 -2.94 18.19 1.10
C ASN A 44 -3.25 16.76 0.62
N ILE A 45 -2.87 15.71 1.36
CA ILE A 45 -3.21 14.33 0.97
C ILE A 45 -4.74 14.18 0.92
N PRO A 46 -5.34 13.86 -0.25
CA PRO A 46 -6.79 13.82 -0.43
C PRO A 46 -7.46 12.80 0.49
N SER A 47 -8.56 13.20 1.12
CA SER A 47 -9.48 12.27 1.77
C SER A 47 -10.36 11.60 0.71
N PRO A 48 -10.72 10.32 0.85
CA PRO A 48 -11.72 9.66 0.00
C PRO A 48 -13.12 10.27 0.14
N GLY A 49 -13.42 10.98 1.24
CA GLY A 49 -14.70 11.67 1.41
C GLY A 49 -15.91 10.72 1.32
N ASP A 50 -16.88 11.08 0.48
CA ASP A 50 -18.14 10.34 0.29
C ASP A 50 -17.97 9.10 -0.60
N ASP A 51 -16.82 8.90 -1.25
CA ASP A 51 -16.59 7.71 -2.07
C ASP A 51 -16.59 6.40 -1.27
N PHE A 52 -16.41 6.51 0.05
CA PHE A 52 -16.47 5.39 1.00
C PHE A 52 -17.81 5.31 1.76
N ASP A 53 -18.83 6.08 1.37
CA ASP A 53 -20.17 5.84 1.90
C ASP A 53 -20.60 4.39 1.56
N ILE A 54 -21.21 3.72 2.53
CA ILE A 54 -21.54 2.29 2.45
C ILE A 54 -22.79 2.00 1.60
N LYS A 55 -23.56 3.02 1.25
CA LYS A 55 -24.84 2.93 0.52
C LYS A 55 -24.70 3.47 -0.90
N ASP A 56 -24.02 4.61 -1.07
CA ASP A 56 -23.91 5.28 -2.37
C ASP A 56 -22.47 5.67 -2.76
N GLY A 57 -21.49 5.37 -1.91
CA GLY A 57 -20.09 5.68 -2.17
C GLY A 57 -19.56 4.95 -3.39
N LYS A 58 -18.92 5.68 -4.32
CA LYS A 58 -18.55 5.16 -5.63
C LYS A 58 -17.46 4.11 -5.60
N LEU A 59 -16.63 4.06 -4.56
CA LEU A 59 -15.53 3.10 -4.49
C LEU A 59 -15.92 1.87 -3.68
N LEU A 60 -16.56 2.07 -2.52
CA LEU A 60 -16.82 1.00 -1.55
C LEU A 60 -18.18 0.30 -1.75
N ALA A 61 -19.28 1.05 -1.84
CA ALA A 61 -20.63 0.46 -1.88
C ALA A 61 -20.83 -0.61 -2.98
N PRO A 62 -20.29 -0.47 -4.21
CA PRO A 62 -20.47 -1.46 -5.27
C PRO A 62 -19.88 -2.85 -4.96
N ILE A 63 -18.90 -2.93 -4.05
CA ILE A 63 -18.22 -4.18 -3.68
C ILE A 63 -18.63 -4.68 -2.29
N LEU A 64 -19.49 -3.98 -1.57
CA LEU A 64 -20.17 -4.47 -0.35
C LEU A 64 -21.29 -5.47 -0.70
N ILE A 65 -20.91 -6.54 -1.39
CA ILE A 65 -21.75 -7.66 -1.80
C ILE A 65 -20.98 -8.97 -1.60
N PRO A 66 -21.66 -10.12 -1.43
CA PRO A 66 -21.00 -11.42 -1.53
C PRO A 66 -20.39 -11.59 -2.91
N ARG A 67 -19.10 -11.96 -2.96
CA ARG A 67 -18.27 -11.97 -4.17
C ARG A 67 -17.36 -13.20 -4.26
N VAL A 68 -17.84 -14.32 -3.74
CA VAL A 68 -17.23 -15.66 -3.80
C VAL A 68 -16.78 -16.04 -5.22
N PRO A 69 -15.62 -16.69 -5.42
CA PRO A 69 -15.14 -17.07 -6.75
C PRO A 69 -16.12 -17.95 -7.53
N GLY A 70 -16.29 -17.66 -8.82
CA GLY A 70 -17.21 -18.33 -9.74
C GLY A 70 -18.66 -17.83 -9.71
N THR A 71 -19.01 -16.89 -8.83
CA THR A 71 -20.37 -16.34 -8.69
C THR A 71 -20.60 -15.08 -9.53
N GLU A 72 -21.84 -14.60 -9.57
CA GLU A 72 -22.15 -13.31 -10.20
C GLU A 72 -21.62 -12.11 -9.40
N GLY A 73 -21.51 -12.25 -8.07
CA GLY A 73 -20.93 -11.22 -7.21
C GLY A 73 -19.46 -10.95 -7.54
N GLN A 74 -18.68 -12.01 -7.78
CA GLN A 74 -17.29 -11.90 -8.25
C GLN A 74 -17.22 -11.09 -9.55
N ARG A 75 -18.05 -11.43 -10.57
CA ARG A 75 -18.06 -10.71 -11.85
C ARG A 75 -18.45 -9.23 -11.69
N ARG A 76 -19.38 -8.93 -10.78
CA ARG A 76 -19.76 -7.55 -10.48
C ARG A 76 -18.63 -6.76 -9.84
N ALA A 77 -17.88 -7.35 -8.91
CA ALA A 77 -16.71 -6.72 -8.30
C ALA A 77 -15.60 -6.49 -9.35
N GLN A 78 -15.27 -7.51 -10.16
CA GLN A 78 -14.32 -7.38 -11.26
C GLN A 78 -14.71 -6.25 -12.23
N LYS A 79 -15.98 -6.23 -12.65
CA LYS A 79 -16.52 -5.20 -13.54
C LYS A 79 -16.37 -3.80 -12.93
N HIS A 80 -16.69 -3.65 -11.64
CA HIS A 80 -16.53 -2.39 -10.93
C HIS A 80 -15.10 -1.87 -10.97
N PHE A 81 -14.11 -2.70 -10.66
CA PHE A 81 -12.70 -2.31 -10.74
C PHE A 81 -12.29 -1.92 -12.16
N VAL A 82 -12.60 -2.76 -13.15
CA VAL A 82 -12.23 -2.51 -14.54
C VAL A 82 -12.86 -1.22 -15.08
N GLU A 83 -14.15 -0.98 -14.81
CA GLU A 83 -14.84 0.23 -15.23
C GLU A 83 -14.26 1.47 -14.55
N PHE A 84 -14.01 1.41 -13.23
CA PHE A 84 -13.39 2.51 -12.51
C PHE A 84 -12.04 2.93 -13.12
N PHE A 85 -11.11 1.99 -13.31
CA PHE A 85 -9.79 2.30 -13.87
C PHE A 85 -9.90 2.79 -15.31
N LYS A 86 -10.75 2.17 -16.14
CA LYS A 86 -10.94 2.59 -17.53
C LYS A 86 -11.52 4.00 -17.65
N GLU A 87 -12.47 4.37 -16.81
CA GLU A 87 -13.16 5.65 -16.89
C GLU A 87 -12.38 6.79 -16.24
N ASN A 88 -11.63 6.51 -15.17
CA ASN A 88 -10.99 7.55 -14.35
C ASN A 88 -9.46 7.57 -14.51
N LEU A 89 -8.84 6.48 -14.95
CA LEU A 89 -7.39 6.27 -14.94
C LEU A 89 -6.90 5.63 -16.24
N PRO A 90 -7.13 6.25 -17.41
CA PRO A 90 -6.89 5.64 -18.73
C PRO A 90 -5.42 5.28 -19.02
N GLU A 91 -4.48 5.87 -18.29
CA GLU A 91 -3.04 5.58 -18.39
C GLU A 91 -2.61 4.31 -17.62
N TRP A 92 -3.51 3.75 -16.80
CA TRP A 92 -3.27 2.48 -16.09
C TRP A 92 -3.58 1.29 -17.00
N LYS A 93 -2.60 0.40 -17.16
CA LYS A 93 -2.74 -0.81 -17.97
C LYS A 93 -3.32 -1.93 -17.12
N LEU A 94 -4.43 -2.50 -17.58
CA LEU A 94 -5.02 -3.71 -17.02
C LEU A 94 -4.38 -4.97 -17.63
N GLU A 95 -3.96 -5.89 -16.78
CA GLU A 95 -3.66 -7.29 -17.08
C GLU A 95 -4.55 -8.17 -16.20
N MET A 96 -5.11 -9.23 -16.78
CA MET A 96 -5.87 -10.23 -16.03
C MET A 96 -5.13 -11.56 -16.09
N GLN A 97 -4.88 -12.15 -14.93
CA GLN A 97 -4.31 -13.50 -14.83
C GLN A 97 -5.44 -14.45 -14.43
N ASN A 98 -5.79 -15.35 -15.34
CA ASN A 98 -6.90 -16.29 -15.17
C ASN A 98 -6.36 -17.68 -14.85
N SER A 99 -6.94 -18.32 -13.84
CA SER A 99 -6.62 -19.69 -13.48
C SER A 99 -7.90 -20.47 -13.13
N THR A 100 -7.77 -21.78 -12.96
CA THR A 100 -8.85 -22.60 -12.42
C THR A 100 -8.31 -23.62 -11.44
N SER A 101 -9.05 -23.89 -10.37
CA SER A 101 -8.70 -24.93 -9.40
C SER A 101 -9.93 -25.70 -8.93
N LYS A 102 -9.73 -26.92 -8.43
CA LYS A 102 -10.75 -27.63 -7.66
C LYS A 102 -10.79 -27.07 -6.25
N THR A 103 -11.98 -27.11 -5.65
CA THR A 103 -12.17 -26.68 -4.26
C THR A 103 -12.89 -27.79 -3.48
N PRO A 104 -12.72 -27.87 -2.15
CA PRO A 104 -13.31 -28.95 -1.35
C PRO A 104 -14.84 -29.04 -1.41
N VAL A 105 -15.54 -27.95 -1.75
CA VAL A 105 -17.00 -27.87 -1.73
C VAL A 105 -17.66 -28.06 -3.10
N HIS A 106 -16.88 -28.03 -4.19
CA HIS A 106 -17.40 -28.13 -5.56
C HIS A 106 -17.09 -29.45 -6.28
N GLY A 107 -16.60 -30.46 -5.55
CA GLY A 107 -16.30 -31.78 -6.09
C GLY A 107 -15.27 -31.72 -7.22
N ASN A 108 -15.63 -32.21 -8.41
CA ASN A 108 -14.73 -32.22 -9.58
C ASN A 108 -14.84 -30.98 -10.48
N LYS A 109 -15.66 -30.00 -10.12
CA LYS A 109 -15.82 -28.76 -10.90
C LYS A 109 -14.58 -27.88 -10.73
N GLN A 110 -14.03 -27.42 -11.86
CA GLN A 110 -13.03 -26.36 -11.87
C GLN A 110 -13.71 -25.02 -11.60
N ILE A 111 -13.27 -24.33 -10.55
CA ILE A 111 -13.72 -22.98 -10.20
C ILE A 111 -12.76 -21.97 -10.83
N PRO A 112 -13.27 -20.93 -11.53
CA PRO A 112 -12.43 -19.90 -12.11
C PRO A 112 -12.00 -18.87 -11.07
N PHE A 113 -10.72 -18.51 -11.14
CA PHE A 113 -10.11 -17.40 -10.40
C PHE A 113 -9.49 -16.44 -11.41
N SER A 114 -9.56 -15.15 -11.14
CA SER A 114 -9.05 -14.08 -11.99
C SER A 114 -8.46 -12.97 -11.13
N ASN A 115 -7.14 -12.90 -11.10
CA ASN A 115 -6.43 -11.77 -10.51
C ASN A 115 -6.48 -10.57 -11.46
N LEU A 116 -6.67 -9.36 -10.93
CA LEU A 116 -6.68 -8.11 -11.70
C LEU A 116 -5.45 -7.30 -11.34
N ILE A 117 -4.61 -7.02 -12.33
CA ILE A 117 -3.35 -6.31 -12.16
C ILE A 117 -3.43 -4.99 -12.95
N PHE A 118 -3.36 -3.87 -12.23
CA PHE A 118 -3.33 -2.53 -12.81
C PHE A 118 -1.94 -1.93 -12.65
N ARG A 119 -1.27 -1.60 -13.76
CA ARG A 119 0.08 -1.03 -13.77
C ARG A 119 0.10 0.40 -14.26
N ARG A 120 0.82 1.26 -13.57
CA ARG A 120 1.12 2.62 -13.97
C ARG A 120 2.62 2.84 -13.97
N ASP A 121 3.17 2.82 -15.18
CA ASP A 121 4.60 2.95 -15.43
C ASP A 121 4.90 4.28 -16.12
N PRO A 122 6.15 4.76 -16.07
CA PRO A 122 6.60 5.89 -16.87
C PRO A 122 6.35 5.63 -18.37
N PRO A 123 5.84 6.61 -19.14
CA PRO A 123 5.42 6.37 -20.54
C PRO A 123 6.52 5.89 -21.50
N TRP A 124 7.79 6.20 -21.19
CA TRP A 124 8.94 5.79 -22.00
C TRP A 124 9.51 4.42 -21.62
N ALA A 125 9.09 3.86 -20.49
CA ALA A 125 9.70 2.67 -19.95
C ALA A 125 9.36 1.41 -20.76
N GLN A 126 10.34 0.54 -20.91
CA GLN A 126 10.16 -0.75 -21.58
C GLN A 126 9.69 -1.83 -20.60
N ASN A 127 9.04 -2.86 -21.15
CA ASN A 127 8.63 -4.00 -20.33
C ASN A 127 9.86 -4.73 -19.78
N GLY A 128 9.86 -4.98 -18.47
CA GLY A 128 10.99 -5.58 -17.76
C GLY A 128 12.03 -4.56 -17.25
N ASP A 129 11.87 -3.26 -17.51
CA ASP A 129 12.80 -2.21 -17.05
C ASP A 129 12.22 -1.31 -15.96
N VAL A 130 11.08 -1.69 -15.38
CA VAL A 130 10.38 -0.89 -14.37
C VAL A 130 10.28 -1.69 -13.09
N SER A 131 10.77 -1.13 -11.99
CA SER A 131 10.43 -1.64 -10.66
C SER A 131 9.14 -1.04 -10.16
N ARG A 132 8.36 -1.81 -9.40
CA ARG A 132 7.01 -1.44 -9.00
C ARG A 132 6.80 -1.61 -7.52
N LEU A 133 6.43 -0.52 -6.85
CA LEU A 133 5.70 -0.62 -5.59
C LEU A 133 4.38 -1.35 -5.89
N THR A 134 4.15 -2.46 -5.22
CA THR A 134 2.99 -3.32 -5.50
C THR A 134 2.06 -3.29 -4.31
N LEU A 135 0.91 -2.64 -4.46
CA LEU A 135 -0.16 -2.59 -3.46
C LEU A 135 -1.16 -3.70 -3.73
N VAL A 136 -1.55 -4.43 -2.70
CA VAL A 136 -2.32 -5.68 -2.85
C VAL A 136 -3.44 -5.77 -1.82
N ALA A 137 -4.58 -6.26 -2.27
CA ALA A 137 -5.66 -6.76 -1.43
C ALA A 137 -6.35 -7.91 -2.18
N HIS A 138 -6.95 -8.86 -1.47
CA HIS A 138 -7.86 -9.80 -2.11
C HIS A 138 -9.24 -9.16 -2.27
N TYR A 139 -9.95 -9.50 -3.36
CA TYR A 139 -11.28 -8.96 -3.63
C TYR A 139 -12.37 -10.00 -3.52
N ASP A 140 -12.07 -11.29 -3.40
CA ASP A 140 -13.10 -12.28 -3.13
C ASP A 140 -13.71 -12.07 -1.73
N SER A 141 -14.78 -12.81 -1.45
CA SER A 141 -15.32 -12.92 -0.10
C SER A 141 -15.50 -14.39 0.21
N LYS A 142 -15.39 -14.73 1.49
CA LYS A 142 -15.50 -16.10 1.98
C LYS A 142 -16.79 -16.79 1.54
N TYR A 143 -16.68 -18.09 1.26
CA TYR A 143 -17.83 -18.93 0.87
C TYR A 143 -18.85 -19.12 1.99
N GLU A 144 -18.39 -19.30 3.23
CA GLU A 144 -19.21 -19.46 4.42
C GLU A 144 -18.84 -18.40 5.47
N PRO A 145 -19.82 -17.81 6.19
CA PRO A 145 -21.25 -18.09 6.11
C PRO A 145 -21.92 -17.59 4.81
N GLU A 146 -23.04 -18.22 4.40
CA GLU A 146 -23.77 -17.80 3.21
C GLU A 146 -24.20 -16.34 3.32
N GLY A 147 -23.89 -15.53 2.30
CA GLY A 147 -24.18 -14.11 2.29
C GLY A 147 -23.12 -13.24 2.98
N PHE A 148 -22.00 -13.81 3.43
CA PHE A 148 -20.86 -13.06 3.94
C PHE A 148 -20.34 -12.07 2.89
N ILE A 149 -20.25 -10.80 3.30
CA ILE A 149 -19.76 -9.71 2.46
C ILE A 149 -18.27 -9.54 2.64
N GLY A 150 -17.74 -9.62 3.87
CA GLY A 150 -16.33 -9.33 4.11
C GLY A 150 -16.04 -7.85 3.86
N ALA A 151 -16.57 -6.96 4.70
CA ALA A 151 -16.41 -5.53 4.53
C ALA A 151 -15.00 -5.08 4.90
N ILE A 152 -14.44 -5.55 6.01
CA ILE A 152 -13.00 -5.40 6.31
C ILE A 152 -12.14 -6.39 5.51
N ASP A 153 -12.74 -7.44 4.98
CA ASP A 153 -12.13 -8.68 4.47
C ASP A 153 -12.53 -9.00 3.01
N SER A 154 -12.02 -8.31 1.99
CA SER A 154 -11.21 -7.10 2.01
C SER A 154 -11.81 -6.00 1.12
N ALA A 155 -13.13 -5.75 1.24
CA ALA A 155 -13.81 -4.70 0.47
C ALA A 155 -13.25 -3.29 0.75
N ALA A 156 -13.06 -2.96 2.02
CA ALA A 156 -12.48 -1.69 2.45
C ALA A 156 -11.02 -1.53 1.95
N PRO A 157 -10.10 -2.49 2.15
CA PRO A 157 -8.79 -2.49 1.48
C PRO A 157 -8.86 -2.26 -0.03
N CYS A 158 -9.78 -2.95 -0.73
CA CYS A 158 -9.93 -2.77 -2.18
C CYS A 158 -10.28 -1.31 -2.54
N ALA A 159 -11.24 -0.70 -1.83
CA ALA A 159 -11.62 0.70 -2.04
C ALA A 159 -10.49 1.68 -1.71
N MET A 160 -9.66 1.38 -0.69
CA MET A 160 -8.44 2.15 -0.37
C MET A 160 -7.47 2.18 -1.54
N LEU A 161 -7.22 1.04 -2.18
CA LEU A 161 -6.30 0.96 -3.32
C LEU A 161 -6.84 1.72 -4.55
N MET A 162 -8.14 1.65 -4.82
CA MET A 162 -8.77 2.47 -5.86
C MET A 162 -8.62 3.97 -5.59
N HIS A 163 -8.80 4.40 -4.33
CA HIS A 163 -8.62 5.80 -3.93
C HIS A 163 -7.17 6.25 -4.09
N VAL A 164 -6.20 5.42 -3.69
CA VAL A 164 -4.77 5.69 -3.86
C VAL A 164 -4.46 5.93 -5.34
N ALA A 165 -4.88 5.01 -6.23
CA ALA A 165 -4.63 5.10 -7.67
C ALA A 165 -5.10 6.44 -8.26
N ARG A 166 -6.34 6.84 -7.93
CA ARG A 166 -6.91 8.11 -8.38
C ARG A 166 -6.23 9.34 -7.77
N SER A 167 -5.80 9.24 -6.51
CA SER A 167 -5.21 10.38 -5.80
C SER A 167 -3.81 10.75 -6.28
N ILE A 168 -3.10 9.83 -6.95
CA ILE A 168 -1.71 10.04 -7.40
C ILE A 168 -1.58 10.26 -8.92
N GLU A 169 -2.62 9.98 -9.71
CA GLU A 169 -2.52 9.94 -11.17
C GLU A 169 -2.05 11.26 -11.80
N ASP A 170 -2.68 12.38 -11.43
CA ASP A 170 -2.31 13.70 -11.96
C ASP A 170 -0.86 14.06 -11.61
N ALA A 171 -0.42 13.69 -10.41
CA ALA A 171 0.93 13.97 -9.91
C ALA A 171 1.99 13.10 -10.61
N LEU A 172 1.70 11.81 -10.84
CA LEU A 172 2.54 10.92 -11.63
C LEU A 172 2.66 11.42 -13.08
N THR A 173 1.54 11.76 -13.70
CA THR A 173 1.52 12.33 -15.06
C THR A 173 2.36 13.59 -15.13
N ALA A 174 2.18 14.55 -14.21
CA ALA A 174 2.93 15.78 -14.19
C ALA A 174 4.45 15.56 -13.97
N LYS A 175 4.84 14.63 -13.09
CA LYS A 175 6.24 14.24 -12.89
C LYS A 175 6.86 13.73 -14.18
N TRP A 176 6.22 12.76 -14.81
CA TRP A 176 6.77 12.11 -16.01
C TRP A 176 6.75 13.01 -17.23
N ASP A 177 5.72 13.85 -17.40
CA ASP A 177 5.70 14.91 -18.40
C ASP A 177 6.88 15.88 -18.26
N LYS A 178 7.19 16.28 -17.03
CA LYS A 178 8.31 17.16 -16.74
C LYS A 178 9.64 16.48 -17.10
N MET A 179 9.82 15.22 -16.69
CA MET A 179 11.04 14.45 -16.99
C MET A 179 11.29 14.29 -18.49
N GLN A 180 10.23 14.07 -19.28
CA GLN A 180 10.36 14.02 -20.74
C GLN A 180 10.73 15.40 -21.33
N LYS A 181 10.12 16.48 -20.82
CA LYS A 181 10.37 17.85 -21.32
C LYS A 181 11.77 18.36 -21.02
N ASP A 182 12.35 18.00 -19.87
CA ASP A 182 13.70 18.43 -19.47
C ASP A 182 14.81 17.43 -19.83
N GLY A 183 14.46 16.27 -20.39
CA GLY A 183 15.40 15.25 -20.87
C GLY A 183 15.97 14.35 -19.78
N SER A 184 15.51 14.47 -18.53
CA SER A 184 15.93 13.58 -17.42
C SER A 184 15.33 12.18 -17.53
N ALA A 185 14.31 11.97 -18.36
CA ALA A 185 13.75 10.63 -18.62
C ALA A 185 14.77 9.63 -19.21
N GLU A 186 15.83 10.10 -19.87
CA GLU A 186 16.79 9.28 -20.62
C GLU A 186 18.21 9.29 -20.01
N ASP A 187 18.43 9.99 -18.89
CA ASP A 187 19.78 10.14 -18.34
C ASP A 187 20.31 8.88 -17.63
N GLY A 188 19.41 7.92 -17.34
CA GLY A 188 19.73 6.62 -16.74
C GLY A 188 20.34 6.71 -15.34
N LEU A 189 20.25 7.86 -14.68
CA LEU A 189 20.84 8.10 -13.36
C LEU A 189 19.93 7.57 -12.23
N GLU A 190 18.62 7.54 -12.46
CA GLU A 190 17.63 7.03 -11.53
C GLU A 190 16.99 5.73 -12.04
N GLU A 191 16.68 4.84 -11.11
CA GLU A 191 15.92 3.63 -11.40
C GLU A 191 14.51 4.00 -11.91
N THR A 192 14.07 3.36 -12.98
CA THR A 192 12.74 3.60 -13.54
C THR A 192 11.68 2.94 -12.66
N GLN A 193 10.92 3.77 -11.92
CA GLN A 193 9.92 3.31 -10.96
C GLN A 193 8.49 3.53 -11.45
N GLY A 194 7.65 2.52 -11.27
CA GLY A 194 6.22 2.54 -11.48
C GLY A 194 5.46 2.07 -10.23
N ILE A 195 4.15 1.94 -10.37
CA ILE A 195 3.28 1.40 -9.31
C ILE A 195 2.36 0.34 -9.92
N GLN A 196 2.06 -0.67 -9.12
CA GLN A 196 1.15 -1.75 -9.45
C GLN A 196 0.12 -1.91 -8.33
N ILE A 197 -1.13 -2.15 -8.73
CA ILE A 197 -2.20 -2.59 -7.83
C ILE A 197 -2.64 -3.98 -8.27
N ILE A 198 -2.70 -4.92 -7.34
CA ILE A 198 -3.21 -6.27 -7.57
C ILE A 198 -4.45 -6.47 -6.69
N PHE A 199 -5.57 -6.83 -7.34
CA PHE A 199 -6.72 -7.41 -6.67
C PHE A 199 -6.66 -8.93 -6.87
N LEU A 200 -6.29 -9.64 -5.80
CA LEU A 200 -6.15 -11.09 -5.80
C LEU A 200 -7.51 -11.79 -5.62
N ASP A 201 -7.65 -12.95 -6.22
CA ASP A 201 -8.90 -13.74 -6.19
C ASP A 201 -8.69 -15.06 -5.46
N GLY A 202 -9.68 -15.49 -4.69
CA GLY A 202 -9.64 -16.75 -3.96
C GLY A 202 -8.51 -16.79 -2.92
N GLU A 203 -8.33 -15.72 -2.15
CA GLU A 203 -7.52 -15.79 -0.93
C GLU A 203 -8.13 -16.84 0.00
N GLU A 204 -9.45 -16.83 0.09
CA GLU A 204 -10.19 -17.53 1.13
C GLU A 204 -10.22 -19.05 0.93
N ALA A 205 -10.17 -19.74 2.05
CA ALA A 205 -10.48 -21.16 2.09
C ALA A 205 -11.98 -21.39 1.84
N PHE A 206 -12.32 -22.33 0.96
CA PHE A 206 -13.71 -22.75 0.75
C PHE A 206 -14.22 -23.61 1.91
N LYS A 207 -13.34 -24.25 2.67
CA LYS A 207 -13.72 -25.06 3.84
C LYS A 207 -12.73 -24.94 5.00
N HIS A 208 -11.48 -25.30 4.79
CA HIS A 208 -10.46 -25.30 5.84
C HIS A 208 -9.16 -24.73 5.28
N TRP A 209 -8.64 -23.70 5.96
CA TRP A 209 -7.35 -23.13 5.61
C TRP A 209 -6.26 -24.20 5.61
N THR A 210 -5.75 -24.52 4.43
CA THR A 210 -4.68 -25.50 4.19
C THR A 210 -3.83 -25.03 3.02
N GLU A 211 -2.70 -25.67 2.75
CA GLU A 211 -1.83 -25.28 1.63
C GLU A 211 -2.55 -25.33 0.27
N GLU A 212 -3.51 -26.25 0.10
CA GLU A 212 -4.29 -26.42 -1.12
C GLU A 212 -5.62 -25.64 -1.15
N ASP A 213 -6.25 -25.45 0.02
CA ASP A 213 -7.53 -24.72 0.19
C ASP A 213 -7.31 -23.34 0.84
N SER A 214 -6.48 -22.53 0.20
CA SER A 214 -6.33 -21.08 0.39
C SER A 214 -5.44 -20.50 -0.72
N LEU A 215 -5.39 -19.17 -0.83
CA LEU A 215 -4.44 -18.43 -1.67
C LEU A 215 -4.43 -18.88 -3.13
N TYR A 216 -5.59 -19.24 -3.68
CA TYR A 216 -5.71 -19.82 -5.02
C TYR A 216 -5.13 -18.89 -6.09
N GLY A 217 -5.54 -17.61 -6.06
CA GLY A 217 -5.05 -16.59 -6.97
C GLY A 217 -3.59 -16.24 -6.75
N ALA A 218 -3.17 -15.97 -5.51
CA ALA A 218 -1.79 -15.64 -5.19
C ALA A 218 -0.81 -16.75 -5.57
N ARG A 219 -1.13 -18.02 -5.25
CA ARG A 219 -0.27 -19.16 -5.62
C ARG A 219 -0.12 -19.27 -7.13
N SER A 220 -1.23 -19.20 -7.86
CA SER A 220 -1.21 -19.28 -9.32
C SER A 220 -0.43 -18.12 -9.95
N LEU A 221 -0.62 -16.89 -9.46
CA LEU A 221 0.05 -15.71 -10.00
C LEU A 221 1.55 -15.73 -9.73
N ALA A 222 1.95 -16.05 -8.50
CA ALA A 222 3.35 -16.11 -8.14
C ALA A 222 4.09 -17.22 -8.90
N GLU A 223 3.46 -18.38 -9.11
CA GLU A 223 4.01 -19.45 -9.95
C GLU A 223 4.13 -19.01 -11.42
N GLU A 224 3.09 -18.40 -11.99
CA GLU A 224 3.13 -17.92 -13.38
C GLU A 224 4.25 -16.89 -13.59
N TRP A 225 4.34 -15.90 -12.70
CA TRP A 225 5.37 -14.86 -12.78
C TRP A 225 6.78 -15.37 -12.50
N GLU A 226 6.97 -16.50 -11.81
CA GLU A 226 8.29 -17.12 -11.66
C GLU A 226 8.87 -17.62 -12.99
N TYR A 227 8.00 -18.05 -13.90
CA TYR A 227 8.39 -18.61 -15.21
C TYR A 227 8.13 -17.66 -16.38
N GLN A 228 7.54 -16.50 -16.15
CA GLN A 228 7.33 -15.46 -17.16
C GLN A 228 8.58 -14.60 -17.33
N PHE A 229 9.53 -15.07 -18.13
CA PHE A 229 10.77 -14.33 -18.38
C PHE A 229 10.56 -13.12 -19.29
N HIS A 230 11.14 -11.99 -18.91
CA HIS A 230 11.33 -10.85 -19.80
C HIS A 230 12.46 -11.11 -20.83
N GLY A 231 12.60 -10.23 -21.81
CA GLY A 231 13.66 -10.33 -22.83
C GLY A 231 15.06 -10.29 -22.19
N SER A 232 16.06 -10.84 -22.86
CA SER A 232 17.43 -10.97 -22.31
C SER A 232 18.13 -9.64 -21.99
N THR A 233 17.60 -8.53 -22.48
CA THR A 233 18.11 -7.18 -22.24
C THR A 233 17.36 -6.45 -21.12
N ALA A 234 16.32 -7.04 -20.55
CA ALA A 234 15.54 -6.44 -19.47
C ALA A 234 16.34 -6.38 -18.17
N THR A 235 16.09 -5.33 -17.40
CA THR A 235 16.67 -5.12 -16.07
C THR A 235 16.17 -6.16 -15.07
N TYR A 236 14.86 -6.41 -15.08
CA TYR A 236 14.19 -7.41 -14.28
C TYR A 236 13.97 -8.66 -15.12
N ARG A 237 14.36 -9.82 -14.57
CA ARG A 237 14.28 -11.10 -15.30
C ARG A 237 12.85 -11.63 -15.36
N THR A 238 12.04 -11.39 -14.33
CA THR A 238 10.61 -11.74 -14.29
C THR A 238 9.77 -10.64 -13.65
N PRO A 239 8.42 -10.69 -13.75
CA PRO A 239 7.56 -9.77 -13.02
C PRO A 239 7.78 -9.80 -11.50
N LEU A 240 8.12 -10.96 -10.90
CA LEU A 240 8.44 -11.05 -9.47
C LEU A 240 9.66 -10.22 -9.11
N ASP A 241 10.71 -10.31 -9.94
CA ASP A 241 11.96 -9.59 -9.72
C ASP A 241 11.72 -8.05 -9.78
N SER A 242 10.65 -7.61 -10.45
CA SER A 242 10.27 -6.18 -10.55
C SER A 242 9.49 -5.64 -9.36
N ILE A 243 9.08 -6.47 -8.38
CA ILE A 243 8.34 -6.01 -7.20
C ILE A 243 9.34 -5.42 -6.20
N SER A 244 9.32 -4.09 -6.02
CA SER A 244 10.20 -3.41 -5.07
C SER A 244 9.78 -3.65 -3.62
N LEU A 245 8.47 -3.70 -3.38
CA LEU A 245 7.85 -4.00 -2.09
C LEU A 245 6.41 -4.43 -2.34
N PHE A 246 6.00 -5.53 -1.72
CA PHE A 246 4.63 -6.05 -1.75
C PHE A 246 3.90 -5.57 -0.48
N VAL A 247 3.04 -4.56 -0.63
CA VAL A 247 2.28 -3.96 0.46
C VAL A 247 0.88 -4.58 0.46
N LEU A 248 0.65 -5.54 1.34
CA LEU A 248 -0.62 -6.27 1.46
C LEU A 248 -1.51 -5.63 2.52
N LEU A 249 -2.68 -5.17 2.12
CA LEU A 249 -3.71 -4.63 3.01
C LEU A 249 -4.78 -5.70 3.22
N ASP A 250 -5.01 -6.08 4.47
CA ASP A 250 -6.00 -7.09 4.82
C ASP A 250 -6.63 -6.79 6.19
N LEU A 251 -7.92 -7.14 6.35
CA LEU A 251 -8.73 -6.94 7.55
C LEU A 251 -8.74 -5.49 8.08
N LEU A 252 -8.69 -4.50 7.18
CA LEU A 252 -8.66 -3.08 7.55
C LEU A 252 -10.06 -2.44 7.46
N GLY A 253 -10.55 -1.93 8.58
CA GLY A 253 -11.74 -1.07 8.60
C GLY A 253 -12.48 -1.00 9.93
N SER A 254 -12.17 -1.88 10.88
CA SER A 254 -12.64 -1.76 12.26
C SER A 254 -11.86 -0.69 13.03
N ALA A 255 -12.48 -0.12 14.06
CA ALA A 255 -11.88 0.91 14.90
C ALA A 255 -10.66 0.42 15.70
N ASP A 256 -9.74 1.35 15.99
CA ASP A 256 -8.56 1.13 16.83
C ASP A 256 -7.69 -0.11 16.45
N PRO A 257 -7.34 -0.32 15.17
CA PRO A 257 -6.53 -1.46 14.77
C PRO A 257 -5.10 -1.32 15.33
N THR A 258 -4.46 -2.47 15.56
CA THR A 258 -3.03 -2.54 15.92
C THR A 258 -2.33 -3.41 14.89
N ILE A 259 -1.47 -2.81 14.08
CA ILE A 259 -0.73 -3.49 13.02
C ILE A 259 0.72 -3.73 13.50
N PRO A 260 1.12 -4.95 13.85
CA PRO A 260 2.52 -5.25 14.18
C PRO A 260 3.44 -5.08 12.98
N SER A 261 4.73 -4.86 13.25
CA SER A 261 5.75 -5.07 12.21
C SER A 261 6.17 -6.54 12.18
N TYR A 262 5.75 -7.27 11.15
CA TYR A 262 5.94 -8.71 11.01
C TYR A 262 7.36 -9.10 10.57
N PHE A 263 7.94 -8.37 9.60
CA PHE A 263 9.20 -8.74 8.96
C PHE A 263 10.33 -7.78 9.29
N LEU A 264 11.47 -8.32 9.72
CA LEU A 264 12.66 -7.53 10.03
C LEU A 264 13.25 -6.88 8.76
N THR A 265 13.23 -7.58 7.63
CA THR A 265 13.83 -7.13 6.36
C THR A 265 13.16 -5.88 5.80
N THR A 266 11.86 -5.72 6.03
CA THR A 266 11.05 -4.57 5.57
C THR A 266 10.63 -3.65 6.71
N HIS A 267 11.22 -3.80 7.90
CA HIS A 267 10.88 -2.95 9.05
C HIS A 267 11.10 -1.46 8.76
N TRP A 268 12.06 -1.13 7.91
CA TRP A 268 12.29 0.25 7.46
C TRP A 268 11.06 0.85 6.77
N ALA A 269 10.33 0.09 5.96
CA ALA A 269 9.11 0.53 5.28
C ALA A 269 7.95 0.71 6.27
N TYR A 270 7.85 -0.20 7.24
CA TYR A 270 6.92 -0.06 8.36
C TYR A 270 7.19 1.23 9.15
N ARG A 271 8.45 1.50 9.50
CA ARG A 271 8.85 2.71 10.25
C ARG A 271 8.56 3.99 9.48
N ALA A 272 8.78 3.96 8.17
CA ALA A 272 8.41 5.03 7.26
C ALA A 272 6.90 5.33 7.33
N MET A 273 6.04 4.32 7.16
CA MET A 273 4.59 4.50 7.23
C MET A 273 4.11 4.91 8.64
N ALA A 274 4.70 4.36 9.70
CA ALA A 274 4.41 4.75 11.08
C ALA A 274 4.81 6.20 11.37
N GLY A 275 5.91 6.67 10.77
CA GLY A 275 6.35 8.06 10.83
C GLY A 275 5.35 9.00 10.16
N LEU A 276 4.81 8.62 9.00
CA LEU A 276 3.76 9.36 8.31
C LEU A 276 2.49 9.43 9.14
N GLU A 277 2.00 8.30 9.67
CA GLU A 277 0.83 8.28 10.56
C GLU A 277 1.02 9.27 11.72
N LYS A 278 2.16 9.16 12.43
CA LYS A 278 2.47 10.05 13.57
C LYS A 278 2.40 11.52 13.17
N ARG A 279 3.03 11.91 12.05
CA ARG A 279 3.05 13.30 11.58
C ARG A 279 1.66 13.78 11.16
N MET A 280 0.90 12.95 10.43
CA MET A 280 -0.47 13.27 10.03
C MET A 280 -1.41 13.43 11.24
N ARG A 281 -1.24 12.63 12.30
CA ARG A 281 -1.97 12.84 13.57
C ARG A 281 -1.58 14.14 14.26
N GLN A 282 -0.29 14.51 14.26
CA GLN A 282 0.19 15.78 14.83
C GLN A 282 -0.37 17.00 14.09
N LEU A 283 -0.53 16.90 12.77
CA LEU A 283 -1.16 17.92 11.93
C LEU A 283 -2.70 17.95 12.05
N ASN A 284 -3.30 17.01 12.79
CA ASN A 284 -4.75 16.84 12.90
C ASN A 284 -5.45 16.66 11.55
N VAL A 285 -4.77 16.00 10.61
CA VAL A 285 -5.35 15.72 9.30
C VAL A 285 -6.10 14.39 9.31
N LEU A 286 -5.76 13.44 10.19
CA LEU A 286 -6.51 12.20 10.36
C LEU A 286 -7.74 12.40 11.27
N GLU A 287 -8.82 11.68 10.97
CA GLU A 287 -10.12 11.81 11.64
C GLU A 287 -10.16 11.10 12.99
N THR A 288 -9.58 9.91 13.06
CA THR A 288 -9.58 9.07 14.26
C THR A 288 -8.66 9.61 15.35
N LYS A 289 -9.02 9.30 16.60
CA LYS A 289 -8.19 9.59 17.78
C LYS A 289 -7.98 8.31 18.58
N PRO A 290 -7.26 7.32 18.00
CA PRO A 290 -7.13 6.03 18.63
C PRO A 290 -6.26 6.12 19.88
N ARG A 291 -6.45 5.16 20.79
CA ARG A 291 -5.67 5.09 22.03
C ARG A 291 -4.17 4.89 21.77
N PHE A 292 -3.87 4.11 20.72
CA PHE A 292 -2.53 3.85 20.23
C PHE A 292 -2.51 4.13 18.72
N PRO A 293 -1.37 4.53 18.13
CA PRO A 293 -1.26 4.60 16.68
C PRO A 293 -1.55 3.23 16.06
N PHE A 294 -2.09 3.23 14.85
CA PHE A 294 -2.35 2.02 14.06
C PHE A 294 -1.06 1.23 13.83
N LEU A 295 0.06 1.92 13.67
CA LEU A 295 1.39 1.35 13.47
C LEU A 295 2.30 1.57 14.70
N PRO A 296 2.08 0.86 15.83
CA PRO A 296 2.80 1.14 17.09
C PRO A 296 4.25 0.66 17.13
N ASP A 297 4.65 -0.25 16.23
CA ASP A 297 5.97 -0.90 16.27
C ASP A 297 7.10 -0.05 15.66
N GLY A 298 6.91 1.26 15.42
CA GLY A 298 7.90 2.11 14.73
C GLY A 298 9.27 2.23 15.42
N ASN A 299 9.39 1.81 16.68
CA ASN A 299 10.64 1.75 17.45
C ASN A 299 11.04 0.30 17.80
N LYS A 300 10.51 -0.71 17.10
CA LYS A 300 10.80 -2.12 17.36
C LYS A 300 12.25 -2.44 16.98
N THR A 301 13.00 -2.93 17.96
CA THR A 301 14.40 -3.34 17.75
C THR A 301 14.49 -4.76 17.19
N ALA A 302 15.57 -5.07 16.46
CA ALA A 302 15.75 -6.36 15.79
C ALA A 302 15.58 -7.59 16.70
N ASN A 303 15.92 -7.49 17.99
CA ASN A 303 15.76 -8.57 18.97
C ASN A 303 14.32 -8.80 19.44
N ARG A 304 13.35 -7.97 19.03
CA ARG A 304 11.92 -8.10 19.35
C ARG A 304 11.10 -8.74 18.23
N PHE A 305 11.74 -9.06 17.11
CA PHE A 305 11.09 -9.84 16.06
C PHE A 305 11.04 -11.29 16.50
N THR A 306 9.83 -11.82 16.60
CA THR A 306 9.54 -13.22 16.91
C THR A 306 9.01 -13.91 15.66
N ARG A 307 8.83 -15.24 15.71
CA ARG A 307 8.18 -16.00 14.64
C ARG A 307 6.65 -15.81 14.64
N SER A 308 6.17 -14.58 14.75
CA SER A 308 4.76 -14.27 14.54
C SER A 308 4.51 -14.26 13.04
N TYR A 309 3.65 -15.16 12.58
CA TYR A 309 3.33 -15.33 11.17
C TYR A 309 1.83 -15.47 11.03
N ILE A 310 1.27 -14.71 10.10
CA ILE A 310 -0.09 -14.88 9.62
C ILE A 310 0.06 -15.33 8.18
N ASP A 311 -0.57 -16.46 7.84
CA ASP A 311 -0.59 -16.94 6.46
C ASP A 311 -1.65 -16.16 5.69
N ASP A 312 -1.28 -15.68 4.51
CA ASP A 312 -2.06 -14.76 3.68
C ASP A 312 -1.39 -14.69 2.28
N ASP A 313 -2.00 -13.98 1.34
CA ASP A 313 -1.64 -13.83 -0.08
C ASP A 313 -0.18 -13.44 -0.35
N HIS A 314 0.53 -12.86 0.62
CA HIS A 314 1.95 -12.58 0.48
C HIS A 314 2.81 -13.87 0.49
N ARG A 315 2.33 -14.99 1.05
CA ARG A 315 3.12 -16.23 1.23
C ARG A 315 3.79 -16.70 -0.06
N PRO A 316 3.08 -16.87 -1.20
CA PRO A 316 3.69 -17.42 -2.42
C PRO A 316 4.73 -16.47 -3.04
N PHE A 317 4.59 -15.16 -2.84
CA PHE A 317 5.55 -14.15 -3.28
C PHE A 317 6.77 -14.11 -2.37
N MET A 318 6.57 -14.14 -1.06
CA MET A 318 7.63 -14.15 -0.05
C MET A 318 8.52 -15.40 -0.19
N GLN A 319 7.92 -16.57 -0.45
CA GLN A 319 8.66 -17.81 -0.73
C GLN A 319 9.57 -17.71 -1.96
N ARG A 320 9.29 -16.78 -2.87
CA ARG A 320 10.07 -16.49 -4.09
C ARG A 320 10.98 -15.27 -3.93
N GLY A 321 11.15 -14.78 -2.71
CA GLY A 321 12.12 -13.72 -2.38
C GLY A 321 11.59 -12.29 -2.47
N VAL A 322 10.28 -12.10 -2.61
CA VAL A 322 9.67 -10.76 -2.63
C VAL A 322 9.62 -10.19 -1.20
N ASP A 323 10.04 -8.94 -1.04
CA ASP A 323 9.95 -8.20 0.22
C ASP A 323 8.50 -7.79 0.52
N ILE A 324 8.04 -8.05 1.75
CA ILE A 324 6.63 -7.88 2.16
C ILE A 324 6.48 -6.81 3.24
N LEU A 325 5.52 -5.90 3.06
CA LEU A 325 4.92 -5.10 4.14
C LEU A 325 3.47 -5.55 4.33
N HIS A 326 3.22 -6.35 5.38
CA HIS A 326 1.89 -6.90 5.66
C HIS A 326 1.14 -6.01 6.65
N LEU A 327 0.11 -5.32 6.15
CA LEU A 327 -0.76 -4.43 6.90
C LEU A 327 -2.03 -5.18 7.29
N ILE A 328 -1.89 -6.07 8.27
CA ILE A 328 -2.98 -6.82 8.88
C ILE A 328 -2.97 -6.66 10.41
N PRO A 329 -4.11 -6.39 11.06
CA PRO A 329 -4.17 -6.21 12.50
C PRO A 329 -3.87 -7.50 13.27
N SER A 330 -3.37 -7.35 14.49
CA SER A 330 -3.29 -8.44 15.46
C SER A 330 -3.62 -7.87 16.86
N PRO A 331 -4.70 -8.31 17.51
CA PRO A 331 -5.64 -9.36 17.07
C PRO A 331 -6.44 -8.95 15.82
N PHE A 332 -7.03 -9.93 15.13
CA PHE A 332 -8.03 -9.68 14.09
C PHE A 332 -9.26 -8.99 14.69
N PRO A 333 -10.00 -8.21 13.89
CA PRO A 333 -11.20 -7.57 14.39
C PRO A 333 -12.26 -8.59 14.82
N ASP A 334 -13.08 -8.23 15.82
CA ASP A 334 -14.07 -9.13 16.41
C ASP A 334 -15.13 -9.63 15.40
N VAL A 335 -15.30 -8.93 14.27
CA VAL A 335 -16.24 -9.29 13.19
C VAL A 335 -15.64 -10.26 12.16
N TRP A 336 -14.33 -10.56 12.23
CA TRP A 336 -13.66 -11.41 11.25
C TRP A 336 -14.35 -12.76 11.07
N HIS A 337 -14.66 -13.12 9.81
CA HIS A 337 -15.43 -14.30 9.41
C HIS A 337 -16.86 -14.42 9.98
N GLU A 338 -17.38 -13.38 10.65
CA GLU A 338 -18.76 -13.33 11.12
C GLU A 338 -19.65 -12.65 10.08
N ILE A 339 -20.93 -13.03 10.00
CA ILE A 339 -21.88 -12.42 9.04
C ILE A 339 -22.06 -10.89 9.25
N THR A 340 -21.66 -10.40 10.42
CA THR A 340 -21.65 -8.97 10.78
C THR A 340 -20.44 -8.21 10.23
N ASP A 341 -19.51 -8.86 9.52
CA ASP A 341 -18.53 -8.14 8.69
C ASP A 341 -19.21 -7.56 7.43
N ASP A 342 -20.01 -6.53 7.69
CA ASP A 342 -20.80 -5.77 6.72
C ASP A 342 -20.42 -4.28 6.75
N GLY A 343 -20.99 -3.50 5.84
CA GLY A 343 -20.70 -2.07 5.74
C GLY A 343 -21.09 -1.27 7.00
N GLU A 344 -22.11 -1.69 7.75
CA GLU A 344 -22.60 -0.95 8.92
C GLU A 344 -21.65 -1.11 10.13
N HIS A 345 -20.75 -2.10 10.12
CA HIS A 345 -19.74 -2.34 11.15
C HIS A 345 -18.35 -1.76 10.82
N LEU A 346 -18.20 -1.12 9.65
CA LEU A 346 -16.99 -0.36 9.33
C LEU A 346 -16.92 0.91 10.18
N ASP A 347 -15.75 1.18 10.76
CA ASP A 347 -15.44 2.51 11.28
C ASP A 347 -14.93 3.38 10.12
N LEU A 348 -15.86 4.05 9.44
CA LEU A 348 -15.52 4.87 8.27
C LEU A 348 -14.39 5.88 8.53
N PRO A 349 -14.29 6.57 9.68
CA PRO A 349 -13.11 7.39 10.00
C PRO A 349 -11.79 6.60 9.90
N THR A 350 -11.73 5.38 10.44
CA THR A 350 -10.56 4.49 10.33
C THR A 350 -10.28 4.09 8.88
N VAL A 351 -11.33 3.72 8.12
CA VAL A 351 -11.18 3.37 6.69
C VAL A 351 -10.61 4.54 5.90
N ARG A 352 -11.11 5.76 6.13
CA ARG A 352 -10.63 6.98 5.46
C ARG A 352 -9.20 7.33 5.88
N ASP A 353 -8.84 7.16 7.15
CA ASP A 353 -7.49 7.40 7.64
C ASP A 353 -6.48 6.42 7.01
N TRP A 354 -6.82 5.13 6.88
CA TRP A 354 -5.97 4.16 6.19
C TRP A 354 -5.73 4.51 4.72
N ALA A 355 -6.76 4.94 4.00
CA ALA A 355 -6.62 5.40 2.62
C ALA A 355 -5.63 6.58 2.52
N ARG A 356 -5.69 7.52 3.48
CA ARG A 356 -4.80 8.69 3.51
C ARG A 356 -3.37 8.34 3.90
N ILE A 357 -3.16 7.49 4.91
CA ILE A 357 -1.83 7.01 5.31
C ILE A 357 -1.17 6.26 4.15
N THR A 358 -1.91 5.37 3.50
CA THR A 358 -1.43 4.60 2.34
C THR A 358 -1.11 5.53 1.16
N THR A 359 -1.96 6.51 0.88
CA THR A 359 -1.70 7.53 -0.16
C THR A 359 -0.43 8.32 0.16
N ALA A 360 -0.24 8.77 1.41
CA ALA A 360 0.97 9.49 1.81
C ALA A 360 2.23 8.63 1.63
N PHE A 361 2.17 7.35 1.99
CA PHE A 361 3.28 6.42 1.78
C PHE A 361 3.66 6.31 0.30
N VAL A 362 2.67 6.19 -0.58
CA VAL A 362 2.88 6.12 -2.03
C VAL A 362 3.42 7.44 -2.60
N VAL A 363 2.92 8.58 -2.13
CA VAL A 363 3.38 9.91 -2.56
C VAL A 363 4.87 10.11 -2.25
N ASP A 364 5.32 9.66 -1.08
CA ASP A 364 6.74 9.71 -0.71
C ASP A 364 7.55 8.70 -1.53
N TRP A 365 7.07 7.45 -1.61
CA TRP A 365 7.74 6.39 -2.36
C TRP A 365 7.99 6.76 -3.83
N MET A 366 6.97 7.31 -4.49
CA MET A 366 7.05 7.70 -5.89
C MET A 366 7.77 9.05 -6.08
N GLY A 367 8.11 9.76 -5.00
CA GLY A 367 8.78 11.06 -5.06
C GLY A 367 7.96 12.10 -5.84
N ILE A 368 6.65 12.16 -5.60
CA ILE A 368 5.71 13.00 -6.36
C ILE A 368 5.17 14.20 -5.56
N GLN A 369 5.76 14.50 -4.40
CA GLN A 369 5.24 15.54 -3.51
C GLN A 369 5.11 16.93 -4.16
N ASP A 370 6.06 17.29 -5.05
CA ASP A 370 6.08 18.60 -5.73
C ASP A 370 4.97 18.74 -6.78
N PHE A 371 4.36 17.62 -7.17
CA PHE A 371 3.30 17.54 -8.16
C PHE A 371 1.93 17.31 -7.54
N MET A 372 1.86 17.11 -6.22
CA MET A 372 0.59 16.95 -5.52
C MET A 372 -0.22 18.25 -5.57
N PRO A 373 -1.55 18.18 -5.75
CA PRO A 373 -2.41 19.36 -5.77
C PRO A 373 -2.33 20.08 -4.42
N LYS A 374 -2.11 21.39 -4.45
CA LYS A 374 -2.22 22.23 -3.26
C LYS A 374 -3.70 22.48 -2.99
N LEU A 375 -4.19 22.21 -1.78
CA LEU A 375 -5.54 22.63 -1.40
C LEU A 375 -5.62 24.15 -1.58
N ALA A 376 -6.65 24.62 -2.31
CA ALA A 376 -6.92 26.04 -2.43
C ALA A 376 -7.13 26.62 -1.02
N GLY A 377 -6.15 27.41 -0.57
CA GLY A 377 -5.91 27.62 0.84
C GLY A 377 -7.11 28.08 1.66
N THR A 378 -7.27 27.48 2.84
CA THR A 378 -7.96 28.08 4.00
C THR A 378 -7.16 29.27 4.54
N LYS A 379 -6.93 30.29 3.71
CA LYS A 379 -6.74 31.67 4.17
C LYS A 379 -8.10 32.27 4.48
N ALA A 380 -8.84 31.67 5.42
CA ALA A 380 -10.07 32.21 5.96
C ALA A 380 -9.90 32.47 7.47
N LYS A 381 -9.63 33.75 7.79
CA LYS A 381 -9.81 34.40 9.10
C LYS A 381 -9.02 33.87 10.30
N ARG A 382 -7.71 34.14 10.32
CA ARG A 382 -7.01 34.54 11.55
C ARG A 382 -6.93 36.07 11.57
N ASN A 383 -8.05 36.72 11.85
CA ASN A 383 -8.17 38.11 12.29
C ASN A 383 -9.64 38.39 12.59
N GLY A 384 -9.99 38.44 13.87
CA GLY A 384 -11.34 38.77 14.32
C GLY A 384 -11.56 38.32 15.74
N ALA A 385 -11.61 39.28 16.65
CA ALA A 385 -11.77 39.12 18.08
C ALA A 385 -12.96 38.24 18.47
N ALA A 386 -12.85 37.64 19.66
CA ALA A 386 -13.91 36.95 20.37
C ALA A 386 -15.19 37.80 20.39
N ALA A 387 -16.23 37.33 19.71
CA ALA A 387 -17.58 37.84 19.84
C ALA A 387 -18.42 36.79 20.56
N THR A 388 -18.51 36.99 21.88
CA THR A 388 -19.51 36.45 22.78
C THR A 388 -20.89 36.57 22.16
N THR A 389 -21.62 35.46 22.01
CA THR A 389 -23.07 35.51 21.78
C THR A 389 -23.79 34.84 22.94
N THR A 390 -24.22 35.71 23.84
CA THR A 390 -25.18 35.49 24.91
C THR A 390 -26.52 35.01 24.40
N SER A 391 -27.04 34.00 25.11
CA SER A 391 -28.43 33.57 25.15
C SER A 391 -29.41 34.74 25.28
N SER A 392 -30.46 34.74 24.47
CA SER A 392 -31.71 35.47 24.74
C SER A 392 -32.89 34.60 24.34
N ARG A 393 -33.58 34.11 25.37
CA ARG A 393 -34.85 33.38 25.33
C ARG A 393 -35.84 34.25 26.08
N ARG A 394 -36.88 34.75 25.39
CA ARG A 394 -38.13 35.34 25.94
C ARG A 394 -38.96 35.87 24.75
N THR A 395 -40.27 35.71 24.65
CA THR A 395 -41.33 35.31 25.60
C THR A 395 -42.60 35.01 24.79
N GLU A 396 -43.47 34.17 25.35
CA GLU A 396 -44.96 34.17 25.33
C GLU A 396 -45.33 32.75 25.81
N LEU A 397 -45.94 32.46 26.95
CA LEU A 397 -46.72 33.17 27.98
C LEU A 397 -46.42 32.54 29.35
#